data_AF-A0A7Y8WHV9-F1
#
_entry.id   AF-A0A7Y8WHV9-F1
#
_cell.length_a   1.000
_cell.length_b   1.000
_cell.length_c   1.000
_cell.angle_alpha   90.00
_cell.angle_beta   90.00
_cell.angle_gamma   90.00
#
_symmetry.space_group_name_H-M   'P 1'
#
loop_
_entity.id
_entity.type
_entity.pdbx_description
1 polymer ?
#
loop_
_entity_poly.entity_id
_entity_poly.type
_entity_poly.pdbx_seq_one_letter_code
_entity_poly.pdbx_strand_id
1 'polypeptide(L)'
;MQRKTLFKIPLIIIFLTVTFFANSDQGKEIHAFSNQVLQQGSSGEDVIELQSRLTYNGFFKSKIDGVFGWNTYWAVRNFQDKFGLPVDGIVGAQTKALLVKATKYEKQGNTGGSSANVPNGYSQNDIQLMANAVYGESRGEPYTGQVAVAAVILNRVQSASFPNTVGGVIYEPGAFTAVADGQINLTPNETAKKAVLDALNGWDPTGNALYYFNPETATSSWIWSRPQIKKIGKHIFCK
;
A
#
# COMPACT_ATOMS: atom_id res chain seq x y z
N MET A 1 25.36 13.52 90.76
CA MET A 1 25.78 12.38 89.92
C MET A 1 24.81 12.29 88.74
N GLN A 2 25.08 13.05 87.68
CA GLN A 2 24.17 13.21 86.53
C GLN A 2 24.39 12.09 85.51
N ARG A 3 23.32 11.37 85.18
CA ARG A 3 23.29 10.35 84.12
C ARG A 3 23.42 11.03 82.75
N LYS A 4 24.56 10.83 82.08
CA LYS A 4 24.76 11.21 80.67
C LYS A 4 24.04 10.20 79.79
N THR A 5 22.89 10.57 79.25
CA THR A 5 22.21 9.83 78.17
C THR A 5 22.97 10.06 76.87
N LEU A 6 23.72 9.05 76.43
CA LEU A 6 24.32 8.97 75.10
C LEU A 6 23.22 8.72 74.05
N PHE A 7 22.90 9.74 73.27
CA PHE A 7 22.11 9.61 72.04
C PHE A 7 22.92 8.82 71.01
N LYS A 8 22.47 7.59 70.69
CA LYS A 8 22.98 6.82 69.55
C LYS A 8 22.28 7.33 68.29
N ILE A 9 23.00 8.04 67.44
CA ILE A 9 22.56 8.44 66.09
C ILE A 9 22.42 7.16 65.25
N PRO A 10 21.29 6.88 64.59
CA PRO A 10 21.20 5.75 63.69
C PRO A 10 21.99 6.08 62.42
N LEU A 11 22.96 5.21 62.09
CA LEU A 11 23.72 5.24 60.85
C LEU A 11 22.76 4.90 59.70
N ILE A 12 22.24 5.91 58.99
CA ILE A 12 21.47 5.71 57.76
C ILE A 12 22.46 5.33 56.66
N ILE A 13 22.59 4.02 56.40
CA ILE A 13 23.20 3.50 55.16
C ILE A 13 22.24 3.85 54.03
N ILE A 14 22.58 4.88 53.25
CA ILE A 14 21.93 5.16 51.97
C ILE A 14 22.47 4.11 50.98
N PHE A 15 21.71 3.05 50.77
CA PHE A 15 21.93 2.13 49.66
C PHE A 15 21.50 2.85 48.38
N LEU A 16 22.46 3.51 47.72
CA LEU A 16 22.24 4.12 46.41
C LEU A 16 22.15 2.98 45.38
N THR A 17 20.97 2.40 45.23
CA THR A 17 20.71 1.42 44.17
C THR A 17 20.76 2.16 42.84
N VAL A 18 21.89 2.06 42.15
CA VAL A 18 21.95 2.38 40.73
C VAL A 18 21.11 1.32 40.02
N THR A 19 19.83 1.61 39.79
CA THR A 19 19.00 0.87 38.85
C THR A 19 19.61 1.07 37.47
N PHE A 20 20.44 0.11 37.07
CA PHE A 20 20.83 -0.06 35.68
C PHE A 20 19.55 -0.45 34.92
N PHE A 21 18.84 0.54 34.38
CA PHE A 21 17.85 0.29 33.35
C PHE A 21 18.63 -0.24 32.15
N ALA A 22 18.73 -1.57 32.06
CA ALA A 22 18.98 -2.22 30.80
C ALA A 22 17.79 -1.85 29.91
N ASN A 23 17.95 -0.80 29.12
CA ASN A 23 17.17 -0.63 27.90
C ASN A 23 17.41 -1.90 27.10
N SER A 24 16.48 -2.85 27.22
CA SER A 24 16.32 -3.87 26.21
C SER A 24 15.80 -3.12 25.00
N ASP A 25 16.73 -2.57 24.24
CA ASP A 25 16.51 -2.30 22.83
C ASP A 25 16.30 -3.70 22.23
N GLN A 26 15.06 -4.19 22.33
CA GLN A 26 14.57 -5.33 21.57
C GLN A 26 14.72 -4.88 20.13
N GLY A 27 15.90 -5.14 19.56
CA GLY A 27 16.22 -4.83 18.19
C GLY A 27 15.07 -5.36 17.35
N LYS A 28 14.24 -4.45 16.85
CA LYS A 28 13.12 -4.80 16.00
C LYS A 28 13.73 -5.53 14.82
N GLU A 29 13.56 -6.85 14.73
CA GLU A 29 14.05 -7.58 13.57
C GLU A 29 13.38 -6.96 12.34
N ILE A 30 14.16 -6.20 11.57
CA ILE A 30 13.66 -5.59 10.35
C ILE A 30 13.62 -6.70 9.33
N HIS A 31 12.49 -7.41 9.27
CA HIS A 31 12.26 -8.37 8.20
C HIS A 31 12.25 -7.63 6.86
N ALA A 32 13.04 -8.12 5.90
CA ALA A 32 13.15 -7.55 4.56
C ALA A 32 11.79 -7.47 3.84
N PHE A 33 10.92 -8.44 4.10
CA PHE A 33 9.56 -8.50 3.64
C PHE A 33 8.61 -8.64 4.83
N SER A 34 7.39 -8.13 4.69
CA SER A 34 6.28 -8.52 5.56
C SER A 34 5.85 -9.98 5.28
N ASN A 35 4.87 -10.48 6.04
CA ASN A 35 4.27 -11.80 5.81
C ASN A 35 3.29 -11.85 4.62
N GLN A 36 3.03 -10.73 3.95
CA GLN A 36 2.11 -10.66 2.81
C GLN A 36 2.57 -11.56 1.66
N VAL A 37 1.68 -12.35 1.06
CA VAL A 37 2.00 -13.03 -0.21
C VAL A 37 1.89 -12.01 -1.33
N LEU A 38 2.94 -11.86 -2.16
CA LEU A 38 2.91 -10.94 -3.29
C LEU A 38 2.60 -11.71 -4.57
N GLN A 39 1.71 -11.14 -5.38
CA GLN A 39 1.35 -11.63 -6.70
C GLN A 39 0.95 -10.47 -7.60
N GLN A 40 0.66 -10.73 -8.88
CA GLN A 40 0.24 -9.68 -9.78
C GLN A 40 -0.93 -8.86 -9.20
N GLY A 41 -0.81 -7.53 -9.23
CA GLY A 41 -1.73 -6.60 -8.58
C GLY A 41 -1.36 -6.20 -7.15
N SER A 42 -0.40 -6.86 -6.49
CA SER A 42 0.19 -6.33 -5.26
C SER A 42 0.87 -4.99 -5.51
N SER A 43 0.85 -4.10 -4.53
CA SER A 43 1.58 -2.83 -4.54
C SER A 43 2.16 -2.53 -3.15
N GLY A 44 3.09 -1.58 -3.08
CA GLY A 44 3.63 -1.06 -1.83
C GLY A 44 5.07 -1.47 -1.53
N GLU A 45 5.49 -1.28 -0.28
CA GLU A 45 6.89 -1.45 0.16
C GLU A 45 7.46 -2.85 -0.11
N ASP A 46 6.67 -3.89 0.14
CA ASP A 46 7.07 -5.28 -0.13
C ASP A 46 7.34 -5.51 -1.64
N VAL A 47 6.62 -4.81 -2.52
CA VAL A 47 6.84 -4.92 -3.97
C VAL A 47 8.05 -4.10 -4.42
N ILE A 48 8.32 -2.96 -3.79
CA ILE A 48 9.57 -2.21 -3.99
C ILE A 48 10.75 -3.07 -3.61
N GLU A 49 10.69 -3.74 -2.45
CA GLU A 49 11.73 -4.66 -1.99
C GLU A 49 11.91 -5.82 -2.98
N LEU A 50 10.81 -6.42 -3.44
CA LEU A 50 10.82 -7.49 -4.44
C LEU A 50 11.53 -7.03 -5.72
N GLN A 51 11.11 -5.92 -6.30
CA GLN A 51 11.69 -5.38 -7.52
C GLN A 51 13.16 -5.01 -7.34
N SER A 52 13.53 -4.43 -6.19
CA SER A 52 14.92 -4.11 -5.84
C SER A 52 15.80 -5.36 -5.83
N ARG A 53 15.35 -6.42 -5.16
CA ARG A 53 16.08 -7.68 -5.08
C ARG A 53 16.13 -8.40 -6.42
N LEU A 54 15.05 -8.39 -7.20
CA LEU A 54 15.06 -8.93 -8.56
C LEU A 54 16.00 -8.16 -9.47
N THR A 55 16.11 -6.83 -9.30
CA THR A 55 17.04 -5.98 -10.06
C THR A 55 18.48 -6.33 -9.72
N TYR A 56 18.81 -6.42 -8.44
CA TYR A 56 20.15 -6.82 -7.97
C TYR A 56 20.54 -8.20 -8.50
N ASN A 57 19.61 -9.14 -8.53
CA ASN A 57 19.83 -10.49 -9.08
C ASN A 57 19.78 -10.53 -10.63
N GLY A 58 19.54 -9.41 -11.32
CA GLY A 58 19.55 -9.33 -12.79
C GLY A 58 18.26 -9.79 -13.48
N PHE A 59 17.17 -10.03 -12.75
CA PHE A 59 15.89 -10.50 -13.28
C PHE A 59 14.91 -9.36 -13.62
N PHE A 60 15.08 -8.18 -13.03
CA PHE A 60 14.21 -7.03 -13.27
C PHE A 60 15.04 -5.85 -13.80
N LYS A 61 14.61 -5.29 -14.94
CA LYS A 61 15.31 -4.19 -15.63
C LYS A 61 14.46 -2.92 -15.76
N SER A 62 13.21 -2.99 -15.35
CA SER A 62 12.29 -1.84 -15.39
C SER A 62 12.53 -0.94 -14.18
N LYS A 63 11.94 0.25 -14.21
CA LYS A 63 11.91 1.15 -13.06
C LYS A 63 11.24 0.45 -11.88
N ILE A 64 11.83 0.58 -10.69
CA ILE A 64 11.20 0.16 -9.43
C ILE A 64 10.08 1.14 -9.13
N ASP A 65 8.85 0.68 -9.22
CA ASP A 65 7.63 1.47 -9.08
C ASP A 65 6.73 0.98 -7.93
N GLY A 66 7.12 -0.11 -7.26
CA GLY A 66 6.35 -0.71 -6.18
C GLY A 66 5.03 -1.31 -6.65
N VAL A 67 4.91 -1.64 -7.94
CA VAL A 67 3.72 -2.26 -8.54
C VAL A 67 4.07 -3.64 -9.11
N PHE A 68 3.31 -4.64 -8.70
CA PHE A 68 3.49 -6.00 -9.17
C PHE A 68 2.71 -6.18 -10.50
N GLY A 69 3.19 -5.52 -11.55
CA GLY A 69 2.67 -5.66 -12.91
C GLY A 69 3.33 -6.81 -13.69
N TRP A 70 3.05 -6.90 -15.00
CA TRP A 70 3.55 -7.96 -15.87
C TRP A 70 5.08 -8.08 -15.92
N ASN A 71 5.81 -6.97 -15.90
CA ASN A 71 7.27 -6.99 -15.89
C ASN A 71 7.81 -7.65 -14.62
N THR A 72 7.20 -7.34 -13.47
CA THR A 72 7.56 -7.95 -12.19
C THR A 72 7.16 -9.43 -12.19
N TYR A 73 6.00 -9.79 -12.77
CA TYR A 73 5.54 -11.17 -12.91
C TYR A 73 6.54 -12.03 -13.67
N TRP A 74 6.98 -11.58 -14.84
CA TRP A 74 7.99 -12.29 -15.62
C TRP A 74 9.34 -12.36 -14.92
N ALA A 75 9.76 -11.29 -14.24
CA ALA A 75 10.98 -11.31 -13.45
C ALA A 75 10.93 -12.35 -12.31
N VAL A 76 9.80 -12.45 -11.60
CA VAL A 76 9.60 -13.46 -10.56
C VAL A 76 9.64 -14.86 -11.14
N ARG A 77 8.94 -15.13 -12.25
CA ARG A 77 8.96 -16.46 -12.88
C ARG A 77 10.37 -16.86 -13.32
N ASN A 78 11.10 -15.93 -13.94
CA ASN A 78 12.49 -16.18 -14.35
C ASN A 78 13.41 -16.44 -13.15
N PHE A 79 13.20 -15.73 -12.03
CA PHE A 79 13.90 -16.00 -10.77
C PHE A 79 13.53 -17.38 -10.23
N GLN A 80 12.25 -17.72 -10.17
CA GLN A 80 11.77 -19.02 -9.67
C GLN A 80 12.37 -20.17 -10.47
N ASP A 81 12.33 -20.09 -11.80
CA ASP A 81 12.91 -21.07 -12.71
C ASP A 81 14.42 -21.25 -12.45
N LYS A 82 15.17 -20.14 -12.37
CA LYS A 82 16.62 -20.19 -12.13
C LYS A 82 17.00 -20.85 -10.80
N PHE A 83 16.18 -20.68 -9.76
CA PHE A 83 16.45 -21.17 -8.41
C PHE A 83 15.70 -22.47 -8.06
N GLY A 84 15.05 -23.11 -9.05
CA GLY A 84 14.39 -24.41 -8.87
C GLY A 84 13.13 -24.35 -8.00
N LEU A 85 12.46 -23.20 -7.97
CA LEU A 85 11.17 -23.02 -7.30
C LEU A 85 10.01 -23.39 -8.23
N PRO A 86 8.80 -23.64 -7.69
CA PRO A 86 7.59 -23.63 -8.50
C PRO A 86 7.48 -22.32 -9.28
N VAL A 87 7.33 -22.41 -10.61
CA VAL A 87 7.22 -21.24 -11.50
C VAL A 87 5.76 -20.82 -11.60
N ASP A 88 5.23 -20.27 -10.51
CA ASP A 88 3.83 -19.84 -10.39
C ASP A 88 3.67 -18.31 -10.43
N GLY A 89 4.76 -17.56 -10.34
CA GLY A 89 4.74 -16.10 -10.26
C GLY A 89 4.33 -15.56 -8.88
N ILE A 90 4.21 -16.42 -7.86
CA ILE A 90 3.80 -16.08 -6.50
C ILE A 90 5.03 -15.95 -5.60
N VAL A 91 5.11 -14.82 -4.90
CA VAL A 91 6.22 -14.51 -3.98
C VAL A 91 5.77 -14.81 -2.56
N GLY A 92 5.74 -16.11 -2.23
CA GLY A 92 5.53 -16.63 -0.88
C GLY A 92 6.82 -16.68 -0.05
N ALA A 93 6.74 -17.23 1.15
CA ALA A 93 7.85 -17.26 2.11
C ALA A 93 9.14 -17.88 1.55
N GLN A 94 9.03 -18.97 0.77
CA GLN A 94 10.19 -19.62 0.15
C GLN A 94 10.87 -18.74 -0.90
N THR A 95 10.09 -18.14 -1.81
CA THR A 95 10.60 -17.19 -2.81
C THR A 95 11.26 -15.99 -2.14
N LYS A 96 10.65 -15.42 -1.09
CA LYS A 96 11.20 -14.32 -0.29
C LYS A 96 12.53 -14.68 0.36
N ALA A 97 12.61 -15.83 1.01
CA ALA A 97 13.84 -16.30 1.64
C ALA A 97 14.97 -16.49 0.63
N LEU A 98 14.68 -17.02 -0.56
CA LEU A 98 15.66 -17.17 -1.63
C LEU A 98 16.07 -15.84 -2.24
N LEU A 99 15.16 -14.89 -2.45
CA LEU A 99 15.49 -13.53 -2.89
C LEU A 99 16.45 -12.88 -1.90
N VAL A 100 16.18 -12.99 -0.59
CA VAL A 100 17.05 -12.47 0.46
C VAL A 100 18.42 -13.15 0.43
N LYS A 101 18.46 -14.49 0.34
CA LYS A 101 19.72 -15.23 0.30
C LYS A 101 20.56 -14.94 -0.95
N ALA A 102 19.91 -14.78 -2.10
CA ALA A 102 20.58 -14.52 -3.39
C ALA A 102 21.11 -13.09 -3.49
N THR A 103 20.53 -12.16 -2.71
CA THR A 103 21.01 -10.77 -2.62
C THR A 103 21.90 -10.59 -1.39
N LYS A 104 23.21 -10.42 -1.57
CA LYS A 104 24.10 -9.90 -0.51
C LYS A 104 23.90 -8.39 -0.34
N TYR A 105 22.69 -8.00 0.04
CA TYR A 105 22.35 -6.62 0.28
C TYR A 105 22.48 -6.31 1.77
N GLU A 106 23.62 -5.73 2.18
CA GLU A 106 23.69 -4.99 3.44
C GLU A 106 22.92 -3.69 3.24
N LYS A 107 21.82 -3.54 3.99
CA LYS A 107 20.93 -2.39 3.93
C LYS A 107 21.68 -1.16 4.48
N GLN A 108 22.48 -0.47 3.68
CA GLN A 108 22.84 0.91 3.99
C GLN A 108 21.52 1.69 3.91
N GLY A 109 21.05 2.15 5.08
CA GLY A 109 19.71 2.68 5.31
C GLY A 109 19.33 3.80 4.35
N ASN A 110 18.84 3.43 3.17
CA ASN A 110 18.04 4.28 2.33
C ASN A 110 16.62 3.72 2.37
N THR A 111 15.91 4.12 3.42
CA THR A 111 14.45 4.10 3.48
C THR A 111 13.93 5.00 2.36
N GLY A 112 13.95 4.47 1.14
CA GLY A 112 13.45 5.13 -0.05
C GLY A 112 11.93 5.17 -0.06
N GLY A 113 11.39 6.08 0.75
CA GLY A 113 10.02 6.59 0.62
C GLY A 113 9.03 6.06 1.65
N SER A 114 9.00 6.66 2.84
CA SER A 114 7.76 7.17 3.45
C SER A 114 8.01 7.90 4.77
N SER A 115 7.67 9.19 4.81
CA SER A 115 7.13 9.92 5.97
C SER A 115 6.65 11.28 5.51
N ALA A 116 5.58 11.30 4.71
CA ALA A 116 4.84 12.53 4.43
C ALA A 116 3.35 12.21 4.62
N ASN A 117 2.81 12.51 5.82
CA ASN A 117 1.39 12.51 6.20
C ASN A 117 0.47 11.70 5.27
N VAL A 118 0.66 10.38 5.24
CA VAL A 118 -0.21 9.45 4.51
C VAL A 118 -1.19 8.86 5.53
N PRO A 119 -2.50 8.78 5.23
CA PRO A 119 -3.44 8.05 6.07
C PRO A 119 -2.96 6.60 6.28
N ASN A 120 -3.02 6.09 7.52
CA ASN A 120 -2.55 4.75 7.88
C ASN A 120 -3.11 3.68 6.92
N GLY A 121 -2.24 2.86 6.34
CA GLY A 121 -2.61 1.70 5.51
C GLY A 121 -2.42 1.88 3.99
N TYR A 122 -2.03 3.07 3.51
CA TYR A 122 -1.76 3.32 2.09
C TYR A 122 -0.38 3.91 1.88
N SER A 123 0.35 3.40 0.88
CA SER A 123 1.65 3.95 0.49
C SER A 123 1.50 5.18 -0.41
N GLN A 124 2.57 5.97 -0.58
CA GLN A 124 2.58 7.06 -1.56
C GLN A 124 2.34 6.55 -2.99
N ASN A 125 2.75 5.32 -3.29
CA ASN A 125 2.50 4.69 -4.59
C ASN A 125 1.03 4.32 -4.76
N ASP A 126 0.35 3.87 -3.70
CA ASP A 126 -1.10 3.63 -3.77
C ASP A 126 -1.85 4.93 -4.05
N ILE A 127 -1.47 6.04 -3.42
CA ILE A 127 -2.04 7.36 -3.69
C ILE A 127 -1.80 7.79 -5.13
N GLN A 128 -0.56 7.64 -5.62
CA GLN A 128 -0.18 7.93 -6.99
C GLN A 128 -1.04 7.13 -7.98
N LEU A 129 -1.20 5.84 -7.72
CA LEU A 129 -1.95 4.89 -8.54
C LEU A 129 -3.44 5.26 -8.58
N MET A 130 -4.04 5.50 -7.41
CA MET A 130 -5.43 5.95 -7.31
C MET A 130 -5.65 7.29 -7.98
N ALA A 131 -4.71 8.25 -7.84
CA ALA A 131 -4.86 9.58 -8.42
C ALA A 131 -4.85 9.51 -9.96
N ASN A 132 -4.01 8.66 -10.54
CA ASN A 132 -3.99 8.45 -11.99
C ASN A 132 -5.26 7.75 -12.49
N ALA A 133 -5.74 6.74 -11.77
CA ALA A 133 -7.02 6.09 -12.07
C ALA A 133 -8.19 7.09 -11.99
N VAL A 134 -8.30 7.84 -10.89
CA VAL A 134 -9.33 8.89 -10.69
C VAL A 134 -9.27 9.93 -11.80
N TYR A 135 -8.07 10.38 -12.17
CA TYR A 135 -7.93 11.36 -13.25
C TYR A 135 -8.44 10.82 -14.59
N GLY A 136 -8.10 9.58 -14.96
CA GLY A 136 -8.60 8.95 -16.20
C GLY A 136 -10.11 8.86 -16.24
N GLU A 137 -10.74 8.48 -15.12
CA GLU A 137 -12.17 8.25 -15.05
C GLU A 137 -13.00 9.52 -14.87
N SER A 138 -12.43 10.60 -14.35
CA SER A 138 -13.20 11.78 -13.92
C SER A 138 -12.59 13.12 -14.34
N ARG A 139 -11.71 13.13 -15.35
CA ARG A 139 -11.20 14.38 -15.92
C ARG A 139 -12.35 15.24 -16.44
N GLY A 140 -12.43 16.47 -15.94
CA GLY A 140 -13.47 17.43 -16.32
C GLY A 140 -14.79 17.28 -15.54
N GLU A 141 -14.89 16.31 -14.64
CA GLU A 141 -16.01 16.18 -13.72
C GLU A 141 -15.89 17.19 -12.55
N PRO A 142 -17.01 17.54 -11.88
CA PRO A 142 -16.95 18.32 -10.64
C PRO A 142 -16.07 17.63 -9.61
N TYR A 143 -15.45 18.39 -8.70
CA TYR A 143 -14.55 17.85 -7.68
C TYR A 143 -15.18 16.70 -6.87
N THR A 144 -16.45 16.83 -6.50
CA THR A 144 -17.23 15.77 -5.83
C THR A 144 -17.28 14.47 -6.65
N GLY A 145 -17.29 14.55 -7.97
CA GLY A 145 -17.22 13.38 -8.87
C GLY A 145 -15.85 12.71 -8.87
N GLN A 146 -14.76 13.47 -8.72
CA GLN A 146 -13.42 12.91 -8.58
C GLN A 146 -13.26 12.19 -7.24
N VAL A 147 -13.75 12.81 -6.15
CA VAL A 147 -13.80 12.17 -4.82
C VAL A 147 -14.67 10.92 -4.87
N ALA A 148 -15.79 10.94 -5.62
CA ALA A 148 -16.68 9.80 -5.78
C ALA A 148 -15.99 8.59 -6.43
N VAL A 149 -15.18 8.79 -7.48
CA VAL A 149 -14.39 7.69 -8.08
C VAL A 149 -13.35 7.15 -7.10
N ALA A 150 -12.66 8.03 -6.37
CA ALA A 150 -11.70 7.63 -5.34
C ALA A 150 -12.37 6.78 -4.25
N ALA A 151 -13.54 7.20 -3.77
CA ALA A 151 -14.32 6.46 -2.78
C ALA A 151 -14.74 5.07 -3.29
N VAL A 152 -15.13 4.94 -4.56
CA VAL A 152 -15.43 3.62 -5.17
C VAL A 152 -14.22 2.70 -5.15
N ILE A 153 -13.00 3.20 -5.42
CA ILE A 153 -11.78 2.39 -5.31
C ILE A 153 -11.63 1.86 -3.88
N LEU A 154 -11.78 2.72 -2.88
CA LEU A 154 -11.66 2.33 -1.47
C LEU A 154 -12.76 1.35 -1.04
N ASN A 155 -14.00 1.55 -1.51
CA ASN A 155 -15.12 0.65 -1.24
C ASN A 155 -14.87 -0.74 -1.83
N ARG A 156 -14.25 -0.83 -3.02
CA ARG A 156 -13.82 -2.10 -3.61
C ARG A 156 -12.72 -2.76 -2.78
N VAL A 157 -11.70 -2.03 -2.36
CA VAL A 157 -10.63 -2.57 -1.48
C VAL A 157 -11.21 -3.16 -0.18
N GLN A 158 -12.28 -2.56 0.36
CA GLN A 158 -12.96 -3.04 1.57
C GLN A 158 -14.00 -4.14 1.32
N SER A 159 -14.39 -4.38 0.06
CA SER A 159 -15.44 -5.33 -0.29
C SER A 159 -14.86 -6.72 -0.56
N ALA A 160 -15.47 -7.74 0.02
CA ALA A 160 -15.08 -9.13 -0.22
C ALA A 160 -15.28 -9.60 -1.68
N SER A 161 -16.03 -8.82 -2.49
CA SER A 161 -16.27 -9.11 -3.91
C SER A 161 -15.15 -8.64 -4.84
N PHE A 162 -14.13 -7.96 -4.31
CA PHE A 162 -13.02 -7.39 -5.08
C PHE A 162 -11.68 -7.71 -4.42
N PRO A 163 -10.55 -7.51 -5.13
CA PRO A 163 -9.24 -7.57 -4.51
C PRO A 163 -9.12 -6.61 -3.32
N ASN A 164 -8.38 -7.02 -2.29
CA ASN A 164 -8.22 -6.26 -1.04
C ASN A 164 -6.99 -5.33 -1.04
N THR A 165 -6.47 -4.98 -2.21
CA THR A 165 -5.37 -4.01 -2.37
C THR A 165 -5.72 -2.99 -3.46
N VAL A 166 -5.19 -1.78 -3.34
CA VAL A 166 -5.39 -0.72 -4.34
C VAL A 166 -4.93 -1.16 -5.72
N GLY A 167 -3.75 -1.76 -5.81
CA GLY A 167 -3.25 -2.34 -7.05
C GLY A 167 -4.19 -3.40 -7.61
N GLY A 168 -4.69 -4.31 -6.79
CA GLY A 168 -5.61 -5.36 -7.23
C GLY A 168 -6.89 -4.79 -7.83
N VAL A 169 -7.50 -3.81 -7.16
CA VAL A 169 -8.71 -3.13 -7.63
C VAL A 169 -8.46 -2.37 -8.93
N ILE A 170 -7.34 -1.66 -9.05
CA ILE A 170 -7.05 -0.82 -10.21
C ILE A 170 -6.67 -1.65 -11.43
N TYR A 171 -5.93 -2.74 -11.25
CA TYR A 171 -5.48 -3.60 -12.35
C TYR A 171 -6.48 -4.71 -12.72
N GLU A 172 -7.65 -4.77 -12.09
CA GLU A 172 -8.73 -5.64 -12.54
C GLU A 172 -9.04 -5.37 -14.03
N PRO A 173 -9.12 -6.42 -14.88
CA PRO A 173 -9.30 -6.24 -16.32
C PRO A 173 -10.52 -5.39 -16.67
N GLY A 174 -10.29 -4.25 -17.33
CA GLY A 174 -11.34 -3.33 -17.76
C GLY A 174 -11.94 -2.46 -16.66
N ALA A 175 -11.39 -2.45 -15.44
CA ALA A 175 -11.92 -1.66 -14.33
C ALA A 175 -11.63 -0.15 -14.46
N PHE A 176 -10.48 0.21 -15.05
CA PHE A 176 -10.03 1.60 -15.21
C PHE A 176 -9.34 1.80 -16.57
N THR A 177 -9.78 2.80 -17.31
CA THR A 177 -9.25 3.18 -18.64
C THR A 177 -7.78 3.61 -18.57
N ALA A 178 -7.38 4.31 -17.49
CA ALA A 178 -6.01 4.77 -17.28
C ALA A 178 -4.94 3.65 -17.28
N VAL A 179 -5.34 2.42 -16.95
CA VAL A 179 -4.47 1.24 -17.03
C VAL A 179 -4.24 0.84 -18.49
N ALA A 180 -5.32 0.74 -19.27
CA ALA A 180 -5.24 0.37 -20.70
C ALA A 180 -4.50 1.43 -21.52
N ASP A 181 -4.69 2.70 -21.19
CA ASP A 181 -4.07 3.84 -21.89
C ASP A 181 -2.61 4.11 -21.46
N GLY A 182 -2.06 3.29 -20.55
CA GLY A 182 -0.69 3.42 -20.04
C GLY A 182 -0.44 4.69 -19.20
N GLN A 183 -1.48 5.44 -18.86
CA GLN A 183 -1.39 6.70 -18.10
C GLN A 183 -1.15 6.47 -16.60
N ILE A 184 -1.26 5.21 -16.16
CA ILE A 184 -1.20 4.83 -14.75
C ILE A 184 0.15 5.14 -14.06
N ASN A 185 1.23 5.32 -14.82
CA ASN A 185 2.59 5.58 -14.31
C ASN A 185 3.05 7.04 -14.46
N LEU A 186 2.17 7.95 -14.87
CA LEU A 186 2.49 9.37 -15.03
C LEU A 186 2.41 10.14 -13.71
N THR A 187 2.97 11.34 -13.64
CA THR A 187 2.79 12.26 -12.51
C THR A 187 1.29 12.59 -12.36
N PRO A 188 0.69 12.50 -11.16
CA PRO A 188 -0.75 12.64 -11.04
C PRO A 188 -1.14 14.10 -11.15
N ASN A 189 -2.35 14.31 -11.65
CA ASN A 189 -3.00 15.60 -11.53
C ASN A 189 -3.22 15.94 -10.04
N GLU A 190 -2.86 17.18 -9.66
CA GLU A 190 -2.94 17.63 -8.26
C GLU A 190 -4.37 17.56 -7.70
N THR A 191 -5.38 17.87 -8.52
CA THR A 191 -6.79 17.82 -8.11
C THR A 191 -7.24 16.38 -7.86
N ALA A 192 -6.86 15.44 -8.72
CA ALA A 192 -7.17 14.02 -8.54
C ALA A 192 -6.46 13.44 -7.30
N LYS A 193 -5.20 13.83 -7.06
CA LYS A 193 -4.47 13.45 -5.84
C LYS A 193 -5.15 13.99 -4.58
N LYS A 194 -5.63 15.24 -4.61
CA LYS A 194 -6.38 15.82 -3.49
C LYS A 194 -7.71 15.07 -3.26
N ALA A 195 -8.43 14.73 -4.32
CA ALA A 195 -9.67 13.96 -4.23
C ALA A 195 -9.46 12.58 -3.59
N VAL A 196 -8.34 11.92 -3.94
CA VAL A 196 -7.89 10.69 -3.29
C VAL A 196 -7.68 10.87 -1.79
N LEU A 197 -6.94 11.90 -1.38
CA LEU A 197 -6.66 12.17 0.03
C LEU A 197 -7.95 12.46 0.81
N ASP A 198 -8.88 13.20 0.21
CA ASP A 198 -10.19 13.47 0.80
C ASP A 198 -11.02 12.20 1.00
N ALA A 199 -11.02 11.29 0.01
CA ALA A 199 -11.68 10.00 0.15
C ALA A 199 -11.02 9.12 1.23
N LEU A 200 -9.69 9.09 1.31
CA LEU A 200 -8.94 8.39 2.36
C LEU A 200 -9.21 8.96 3.75
N ASN A 201 -9.50 10.26 3.85
CA ASN A 201 -9.93 10.92 5.09
C ASN A 201 -11.40 10.65 5.44
N GLY A 202 -12.08 9.78 4.68
CA GLY A 202 -13.44 9.30 4.97
C GLY A 202 -14.54 10.01 4.18
N TRP A 203 -14.23 10.89 3.23
CA TRP A 203 -15.25 11.51 2.41
C TRP A 203 -15.72 10.57 1.29
N ASP A 204 -16.86 9.92 1.51
CA ASP A 204 -17.57 9.16 0.46
C ASP A 204 -18.89 9.85 0.04
N PRO A 205 -18.92 10.57 -1.09
CA PRO A 205 -20.14 11.20 -1.59
C PRO A 205 -21.12 10.20 -2.23
N THR A 206 -20.72 8.95 -2.46
CA THR A 206 -21.46 7.97 -3.27
C THR A 206 -22.50 7.19 -2.49
N GLY A 207 -22.36 7.06 -1.17
CA GLY A 207 -23.19 6.18 -0.36
C GLY A 207 -22.72 4.72 -0.40
N ASN A 208 -21.40 4.51 -0.36
CA ASN A 208 -20.71 3.23 -0.42
C ASN A 208 -20.96 2.48 -1.76
N ALA A 209 -20.89 3.21 -2.88
CA ALA A 209 -21.03 2.63 -4.22
C ALA A 209 -19.84 1.73 -4.58
N LEU A 210 -20.10 0.69 -5.36
CA LEU A 210 -19.09 -0.24 -5.90
C LEU A 210 -18.91 -0.10 -7.42
N TYR A 211 -19.89 0.51 -8.08
CA TYR A 211 -19.91 0.70 -9.52
C TYR A 211 -20.35 2.11 -9.88
N TYR A 212 -19.99 2.54 -11.07
CA TYR A 212 -20.53 3.74 -11.69
C TYR A 212 -20.53 3.60 -13.21
N PHE A 213 -21.34 4.40 -13.88
CA PHE A 213 -21.37 4.46 -15.34
C PHE A 213 -21.87 5.81 -15.84
N ASN A 214 -21.49 6.17 -17.06
CA ASN A 214 -22.09 7.30 -17.76
C ASN A 214 -23.34 6.82 -18.53
N PRO A 215 -24.56 7.26 -18.19
CA PRO A 215 -25.80 6.82 -18.83
C PRO A 215 -25.90 7.21 -20.31
N GLU A 216 -25.09 8.16 -20.78
CA GLU A 216 -25.06 8.58 -22.19
C GLU A 216 -24.26 7.60 -23.07
N THR A 217 -23.32 6.86 -22.50
CA THR A 217 -22.40 5.98 -23.25
C THR A 217 -22.47 4.52 -22.84
N ALA A 218 -23.06 4.19 -21.69
CA ALA A 218 -23.11 2.83 -21.17
C ALA A 218 -24.05 1.93 -21.96
N THR A 219 -23.50 0.88 -22.55
CA THR A 219 -24.23 -0.13 -23.35
C THR A 219 -24.51 -1.42 -22.59
N SER A 220 -23.88 -1.65 -21.44
CA SER A 220 -24.00 -2.91 -20.68
C SER A 220 -25.36 -3.03 -19.99
N SER A 221 -26.22 -3.97 -20.40
CA SER A 221 -27.50 -4.21 -19.70
C SER A 221 -27.33 -4.59 -18.23
N TRP A 222 -26.20 -5.23 -17.89
CA TRP A 222 -25.89 -5.58 -16.51
C TRP A 222 -25.68 -4.34 -15.64
N ILE A 223 -24.99 -3.29 -16.10
CA ILE A 223 -24.76 -2.10 -15.27
C ILE A 223 -26.07 -1.34 -15.01
N TRP A 224 -26.98 -1.32 -16.00
CA TRP A 224 -28.31 -0.74 -15.86
C TRP A 224 -29.21 -1.50 -14.85
N SER A 225 -28.93 -2.78 -14.60
CA SER A 225 -29.66 -3.59 -13.62
C SER A 225 -29.24 -3.32 -12.16
N ARG A 226 -28.10 -2.63 -11.94
CA ARG A 226 -27.58 -2.38 -10.59
C ARG A 226 -28.46 -1.36 -9.85
N PRO A 227 -28.69 -1.51 -8.54
CA PRO A 227 -29.40 -0.52 -7.73
C PRO A 227 -28.69 0.84 -7.78
N GLN A 228 -29.34 1.82 -8.40
CA GLN A 228 -28.80 3.17 -8.57
C GLN A 228 -28.96 3.96 -7.27
N ILE A 229 -27.88 4.62 -6.83
CA ILE A 229 -27.86 5.40 -5.60
C ILE A 229 -28.09 6.88 -5.89
N LYS A 230 -27.26 7.46 -6.76
CA LYS A 230 -27.32 8.87 -7.17
C LYS A 230 -26.50 9.15 -8.42
N LYS A 231 -26.69 10.34 -9.01
CA LYS A 231 -25.86 10.88 -10.09
C LYS A 231 -24.98 12.02 -9.56
N ILE A 232 -23.69 12.01 -9.89
CA ILE A 232 -22.75 13.10 -9.64
C ILE A 232 -22.02 13.38 -10.96
N GLY A 233 -22.17 14.60 -11.47
CA GLY A 233 -21.67 14.94 -12.80
C GLY A 233 -22.30 14.04 -13.87
N LYS A 234 -21.47 13.39 -14.69
CA LYS A 234 -21.89 12.46 -15.73
C LYS A 234 -22.14 11.05 -15.22
N HIS A 235 -21.68 10.71 -14.01
CA HIS A 235 -21.74 9.33 -13.52
C HIS A 235 -22.95 9.05 -12.62
N ILE A 236 -23.63 7.93 -12.87
CA ILE A 236 -24.56 7.30 -11.94
C ILE A 236 -23.78 6.27 -11.11
N PHE A 237 -23.86 6.36 -9.79
CA PHE A 237 -23.20 5.49 -8.83
C PHE A 237 -24.17 4.42 -8.30
N CYS A 238 -23.71 3.18 -8.18
CA CYS A 238 -24.54 2.00 -7.91
C CYS A 238 -23.92 1.04 -6.89
N LYS A 239 -24.78 0.21 -6.27
CA LYS A 239 -24.38 -0.96 -5.47
C LYS A 239 -24.11 -2.17 -6.33
#